data_AF-A0A0D7AQ89-F1
#
_entry.id   AF-A0A0D7AQ89-F1
#
_cell.length_a   1.000
_cell.length_b   1.000
_cell.length_c   1.000
_cell.angle_alpha   90.00
_cell.angle_beta   90.00
_cell.angle_gamma   90.00
#
_symmetry.space_group_name_H-M   'P 1'
#
loop_
_entity.id
_entity.type
_entity.pdbx_description
1 polymer ?
#
loop_
_entity_poly.entity_id
_entity_poly.type
_entity_poly.pdbx_seq_one_letter_code
_entity_poly.pdbx_strand_id
1 'polypeptide(L)'
;MVRSLVAQFNGLPRTPTIPSPGGKVDNVWYFDIRYDFLEPNPSHVLFLVQPKSQSTHLERLPLRIDSTTNSVHFFPESAEDAAPVVTEALLHSFVHNLGRGSNASSLGAPWRLMTEESALAAVVGKALKKIGVGAEDLWDVSVSSQDVAHGVVDDLFQRKWEALKRKAGYVDRAISALVPLPNAISFSSFSFRPPAVPGSDSEAALTCARHMCNAQPQLVLYSEKNESDYMQQNFGQRLTQLNRNPFRAVKAKADAGDLEAAFDCGIRYFSGYQCTISRKKARHYLMKPIDSPNTSPQLRSASHSALLQWFTEASTTDKIRSRYLYMALHHAEQAIFEGSKVAAPGVPPASPYVCLFLQNCSKALAEACPALGMFYPMIKAELDRSEESKVETSAKLAEKSEKHPNRYRCANEGCPIMANHGRMLRRCSGKCDVDKKPHYCSKDCQKADWKRHKPFCRPGAPASFEVAVPNIGFASKGALQIPVKRADGTMGSFSTTSLDPTTLRELKELLDKGDTKLPSHMSGIELRHVDIDI
;
A
#
# COMPACT_ATOMS: atom_id res chain seq x y z
N MET A 1 -4.99 34.66 -12.85
CA MET A 1 -5.64 34.32 -11.57
C MET A 1 -4.74 34.67 -10.39
N VAL A 2 -3.58 34.02 -10.22
CA VAL A 2 -2.62 34.30 -9.13
C VAL A 2 -2.28 35.79 -8.99
N ARG A 3 -2.04 36.52 -10.10
CA ARG A 3 -1.77 37.97 -10.07
C ARG A 3 -2.87 38.81 -9.39
N SER A 4 -4.15 38.49 -9.64
CA SER A 4 -5.27 39.21 -9.02
C SER A 4 -5.34 38.91 -7.53
N LEU A 5 -5.13 37.64 -7.14
CA LEU A 5 -5.09 37.23 -5.74
C LEU A 5 -3.95 37.92 -4.98
N VAL A 6 -2.76 37.99 -5.57
CA VAL A 6 -1.60 38.69 -4.99
C VAL A 6 -1.87 40.19 -4.83
N ALA A 7 -2.49 40.84 -5.82
CA ALA A 7 -2.85 42.25 -5.73
C ALA A 7 -3.85 42.52 -4.60
N GLN A 8 -4.88 41.67 -4.46
CA GLN A 8 -5.85 41.75 -3.37
C GLN A 8 -5.18 41.54 -2.01
N PHE A 9 -4.32 40.54 -1.89
CA PHE A 9 -3.58 40.25 -0.66
C PHE A 9 -2.66 41.42 -0.25
N ASN A 10 -1.90 41.97 -1.20
CA ASN A 10 -1.04 43.14 -0.96
C ASN A 10 -1.85 44.39 -0.56
N GLY A 11 -3.14 44.46 -0.92
CA GLY A 11 -4.05 45.54 -0.52
C GLY A 11 -4.69 45.35 0.86
N LEU A 12 -4.51 44.20 1.51
CA LEU A 12 -5.05 43.98 2.86
C LEU A 12 -4.32 44.86 3.89
N PRO A 13 -5.05 45.41 4.90
CA PRO A 13 -4.40 46.06 6.03
C PRO A 13 -3.41 45.10 6.70
N ARG A 14 -2.24 45.60 7.11
CA ARG A 14 -1.22 44.79 7.77
C ARG A 14 -0.72 45.49 9.01
N THR A 15 -1.09 44.96 10.18
CA THR A 15 -0.68 45.49 11.49
C THR A 15 0.13 44.43 12.26
N PRO A 16 1.12 44.83 13.09
CA PRO A 16 1.90 43.89 13.90
C PRO A 16 1.07 43.12 14.93
N THR A 17 -0.08 43.68 15.33
CA THR A 17 -1.02 43.07 16.28
C THR A 17 -2.43 43.05 15.71
N ILE A 18 -3.22 42.05 16.09
CA ILE A 18 -4.65 41.94 15.77
C ILE A 18 -5.50 41.94 17.07
N PRO A 19 -6.77 42.38 16.99
CA PRO A 19 -7.68 42.28 18.13
C PRO A 19 -8.03 40.82 18.43
N SER A 20 -8.15 40.50 19.72
CA SER A 20 -8.65 39.23 20.25
C SER A 20 -9.53 39.50 21.48
N PRO A 21 -10.33 38.52 21.96
CA PRO A 21 -11.16 38.70 23.15
C PRO A 21 -10.37 39.11 24.41
N GLY A 22 -9.09 38.72 24.51
CA GLY A 22 -8.21 39.04 25.64
C GLY A 22 -7.33 40.28 25.44
N GLY A 23 -7.59 41.11 24.42
CA GLY A 23 -6.78 42.26 24.06
C GLY A 23 -6.06 42.09 22.72
N LYS A 24 -5.00 42.86 22.48
CA LYS A 24 -4.21 42.76 21.25
C LYS A 24 -3.21 41.62 21.35
N VAL A 25 -3.11 40.80 20.31
CA VAL A 25 -2.12 39.73 20.19
C VAL A 25 -1.27 39.93 18.95
N ASP A 26 -0.06 39.39 18.93
CA ASP A 26 0.82 39.49 17.76
C ASP A 26 0.18 38.84 16.53
N ASN A 27 0.27 39.48 15.37
CA ASN A 27 -0.28 39.00 14.11
C ASN A 27 0.64 37.95 13.45
N VAL A 28 0.98 36.92 14.22
CA VAL A 28 1.85 35.83 13.79
C VAL A 28 1.02 34.58 13.64
N TRP A 29 1.08 33.97 12.46
CA TRP A 29 0.26 32.83 12.09
C TRP A 29 1.12 31.60 11.85
N TYR A 30 0.70 30.49 12.44
CA TYR A 30 1.22 29.16 12.15
C TYR A 30 0.43 28.53 11.00
N PHE A 31 1.11 27.76 10.16
CA PHE A 31 0.47 26.86 9.20
C PHE A 31 1.15 25.49 9.11
N ASP A 32 0.36 24.46 8.84
CA ASP A 32 0.85 23.16 8.41
C ASP A 32 -0.04 22.54 7.31
N ILE A 33 0.40 21.42 6.76
CA ILE A 33 -0.36 20.62 5.80
C ILE A 33 -0.63 19.27 6.45
N ARG A 34 -1.88 18.81 6.38
CA ARG A 34 -2.29 17.48 6.86
C ARG A 34 -3.02 16.72 5.76
N TYR A 35 -3.05 15.40 5.86
CA TYR A 35 -3.80 14.53 4.95
C TYR A 35 -5.10 14.09 5.61
N ASP A 36 -6.21 14.68 5.17
CA ASP A 36 -7.57 14.25 5.48
C ASP A 36 -7.89 12.99 4.67
N PHE A 37 -7.88 11.84 5.34
CA PHE A 37 -8.12 10.54 4.73
C PHE A 37 -9.59 10.10 4.82
N LEU A 38 -10.52 10.97 5.19
CA LEU A 38 -11.94 10.61 5.24
C LEU A 38 -12.50 10.44 3.82
N GLU A 39 -13.16 9.31 3.59
CA GLU A 39 -13.86 8.98 2.34
C GLU A 39 -15.19 9.75 2.24
N PRO A 40 -15.72 10.00 1.02
CA PRO A 40 -15.25 9.51 -0.29
C PRO A 40 -14.20 10.41 -0.96
N ASN A 41 -13.81 11.52 -0.32
CA ASN A 41 -13.11 12.63 -0.98
C ASN A 41 -11.79 12.97 -0.28
N PRO A 42 -10.87 12.02 -0.08
CA PRO A 42 -9.63 12.27 0.65
C PRO A 42 -8.85 13.44 0.05
N SER A 43 -8.22 14.22 0.91
CA SER A 43 -7.56 15.45 0.51
C SER A 43 -6.45 15.92 1.42
N HIS A 44 -5.62 16.82 0.89
CA HIS A 44 -4.73 17.59 1.74
C HIS A 44 -5.46 18.82 2.23
N VAL A 45 -5.17 19.22 3.46
CA VAL A 45 -5.73 20.44 4.06
C VAL A 45 -4.59 21.34 4.53
N LEU A 46 -4.72 22.64 4.27
CA LEU A 46 -3.92 23.68 4.92
C LEU A 46 -4.62 24.06 6.21
N PHE A 47 -3.94 23.89 7.34
CA PHE A 47 -4.44 24.31 8.64
C PHE A 47 -3.72 25.56 9.09
N LEU A 48 -4.48 26.63 9.39
CA LEU A 48 -3.95 27.91 9.87
C LEU A 48 -4.37 28.13 11.31
N VAL A 49 -3.42 28.58 12.12
CA VAL A 49 -3.65 28.86 13.54
C VAL A 49 -3.00 30.20 13.90
N GLN A 50 -3.73 31.03 14.62
CA GLN A 50 -3.12 32.12 15.39
C GLN A 50 -3.01 31.64 16.84
N PRO A 51 -1.81 31.26 17.33
CA PRO A 51 -1.68 30.48 18.57
C PRO A 51 -2.21 31.20 19.82
N LYS A 52 -2.04 32.53 19.91
CA LYS A 52 -2.41 33.32 21.12
C LYS A 52 -3.91 33.53 21.27
N SER A 53 -4.65 33.68 20.18
CA SER A 53 -6.10 33.88 20.12
C SER A 53 -6.86 32.60 19.88
N GLN A 54 -6.16 31.50 19.54
CA GLN A 54 -6.74 30.22 19.13
C GLN A 54 -7.66 30.31 17.92
N SER A 55 -7.54 31.38 17.11
CA SER A 55 -8.24 31.48 15.83
C SER A 55 -7.70 30.41 14.89
N THR A 56 -8.62 29.67 14.25
CA THR A 56 -8.27 28.57 13.34
C THR A 56 -8.99 28.70 12.01
N HIS A 57 -8.35 28.28 10.93
CA HIS A 57 -8.92 28.12 9.60
C HIS A 57 -8.45 26.81 8.97
N LEU A 58 -9.29 26.19 8.16
CA LEU A 58 -8.96 24.96 7.45
C LEU A 58 -9.39 25.11 6.00
N GLU A 59 -8.44 24.91 5.09
CA GLU A 59 -8.64 25.07 3.65
C GLU A 59 -8.29 23.77 2.93
N ARG A 60 -9.17 23.29 2.06
CA ARG A 60 -8.92 22.08 1.25
C ARG A 60 -7.96 22.40 0.10
N LEU A 61 -7.04 21.49 -0.19
CA LEU A 61 -6.02 21.66 -1.22
C LEU A 61 -6.16 20.68 -2.39
N PRO A 62 -5.94 21.13 -3.63
CA PRO A 62 -5.79 22.52 -4.03
C PRO A 62 -7.12 23.27 -3.97
N LEU A 63 -7.04 24.61 -4.01
CA LEU A 63 -8.21 25.47 -4.01
C LEU A 63 -9.14 25.18 -5.19
N ARG A 64 -10.42 25.54 -5.03
CA ARG A 64 -11.45 25.49 -6.09
C ARG A 64 -11.75 24.09 -6.62
N ILE A 65 -11.31 23.06 -5.92
CA ILE A 65 -11.83 21.71 -6.12
C ILE A 65 -13.21 21.66 -5.47
N ASP A 66 -14.21 21.22 -6.23
CA ASP A 66 -15.53 21.00 -5.69
C ASP A 66 -15.49 19.95 -4.56
N SER A 67 -16.37 20.10 -3.58
CA SER A 67 -16.46 19.20 -2.44
C SER A 67 -16.64 17.73 -2.82
N THR A 68 -17.18 17.42 -4.01
CA THR A 68 -17.36 16.04 -4.50
C THR A 68 -16.22 15.54 -5.39
N THR A 69 -15.24 16.39 -5.70
CA THR A 69 -14.12 16.01 -6.56
C THR A 69 -12.97 15.48 -5.69
N ASN A 70 -12.45 14.31 -6.06
CA ASN A 70 -11.30 13.71 -5.39
C ASN A 70 -10.05 14.55 -5.64
N SER A 71 -9.40 15.01 -4.57
CA SER A 71 -8.19 15.84 -4.69
C SER A 71 -6.90 15.01 -4.82
N VAL A 72 -7.06 13.72 -5.14
CA VAL A 72 -5.98 12.73 -5.19
C VAL A 72 -4.84 13.11 -6.13
N HIS A 73 -5.04 14.06 -7.06
CA HIS A 73 -3.98 14.60 -7.94
C HIS A 73 -2.95 15.45 -7.20
N PHE A 74 -3.33 16.10 -6.09
CA PHE A 74 -2.39 16.82 -5.24
C PHE A 74 -1.94 15.90 -4.11
N PHE A 75 -0.74 15.36 -4.29
CA PHE A 75 -0.04 14.56 -3.29
C PHE A 75 1.43 14.97 -3.32
N PRO A 76 1.82 16.04 -2.60
CA PRO A 76 3.18 16.53 -2.65
C PRO A 76 4.14 15.53 -1.99
N GLU A 77 5.14 15.11 -2.76
CA GLU A 77 6.23 14.24 -2.31
C GLU A 77 7.38 15.05 -1.68
N SER A 78 7.48 16.35 -2.00
CA SER A 78 8.47 17.29 -1.49
C SER A 78 7.84 18.63 -1.06
N ALA A 79 8.59 19.40 -0.29
CA ALA A 79 8.19 20.76 0.08
C ALA A 79 8.04 21.65 -1.17
N GLU A 80 8.95 21.51 -2.14
CA GLU A 80 8.93 22.23 -3.41
C GLU A 80 7.67 21.93 -4.24
N ASP A 81 7.18 20.68 -4.20
CA ASP A 81 5.93 20.29 -4.86
C ASP A 81 4.71 20.91 -4.16
N ALA A 82 4.73 21.04 -2.84
CA ALA A 82 3.65 21.63 -2.05
C ALA A 82 3.57 23.15 -2.18
N ALA A 83 4.74 23.82 -2.22
CA ALA A 83 4.86 25.26 -2.03
C ALA A 83 3.94 26.11 -2.91
N PRO A 84 3.78 25.87 -4.23
CA PRO A 84 2.92 26.70 -5.07
C PRO A 84 1.45 26.66 -4.62
N VAL A 85 0.94 25.47 -4.32
CA VAL A 85 -0.46 25.25 -3.91
C VAL A 85 -0.72 25.83 -2.51
N VAL A 86 0.22 25.60 -1.58
CA VAL A 86 0.16 26.14 -0.22
C VAL A 86 0.20 27.67 -0.24
N THR A 87 1.08 28.26 -1.04
CA THR A 87 1.22 29.71 -1.16
C THR A 87 -0.07 30.33 -1.70
N GLU A 88 -0.68 29.74 -2.73
CA GLU A 88 -1.96 30.22 -3.24
C GLU A 88 -3.06 30.12 -2.18
N ALA A 89 -3.13 28.98 -1.46
CA ALA A 89 -4.10 28.76 -0.39
C ALA A 89 -3.93 29.70 0.81
N LEU A 90 -2.69 30.05 1.17
CA LEU A 90 -2.41 31.05 2.20
C LEU A 90 -2.98 32.41 1.82
N LEU A 91 -2.67 32.91 0.62
CA LEU A 91 -3.18 34.20 0.13
C LEU A 91 -4.70 34.21 0.07
N HIS A 92 -5.29 33.14 -0.49
CA HIS A 92 -6.73 32.97 -0.59
C HIS A 92 -7.40 33.03 0.78
N SER A 93 -6.85 32.32 1.77
CA SER A 93 -7.41 32.29 3.13
C SER A 93 -7.52 33.71 3.70
N PHE A 94 -6.49 34.55 3.61
CA PHE A 94 -6.55 35.92 4.15
C PHE A 94 -7.40 36.88 3.30
N VAL A 95 -7.34 36.79 1.97
CA VAL A 95 -8.20 37.61 1.09
C VAL A 95 -9.68 37.34 1.33
N HIS A 96 -10.04 36.08 1.62
CA HIS A 96 -11.40 35.68 1.94
C HIS A 96 -11.69 35.67 3.46
N ASN A 97 -10.94 36.46 4.24
CA ASN A 97 -11.13 36.65 5.68
C ASN A 97 -11.28 35.34 6.48
N LEU A 98 -10.53 34.30 6.10
CA LEU A 98 -10.55 32.97 6.69
C LEU A 98 -11.94 32.32 6.67
N GLY A 99 -12.70 32.55 5.59
CA GLY A 99 -14.08 32.08 5.45
C GLY A 99 -15.08 32.75 6.39
N ARG A 100 -14.67 33.78 7.15
CA ARG A 100 -15.60 34.57 7.97
C ARG A 100 -16.49 35.38 7.04
N GLY A 101 -17.80 35.41 7.34
CA GLY A 101 -18.77 36.17 6.54
C GLY A 101 -18.40 37.65 6.42
N SER A 102 -18.98 38.34 5.43
CA SER A 102 -18.68 39.75 5.08
C SER A 102 -18.81 40.75 6.24
N ASN A 103 -19.55 40.40 7.29
CA ASN A 103 -19.79 41.26 8.44
C ASN A 103 -18.71 41.17 9.53
N ALA A 104 -17.76 40.23 9.41
CA ALA A 104 -16.67 40.10 10.36
C ALA A 104 -15.57 41.14 10.06
N SER A 105 -15.05 41.78 11.11
CA SER A 105 -13.87 42.65 11.01
C SER A 105 -12.75 41.94 10.27
N SER A 106 -12.20 42.59 9.24
CA SER A 106 -11.08 42.05 8.49
C SER A 106 -9.87 41.85 9.41
N LEU A 107 -9.30 40.65 9.40
CA LEU A 107 -8.06 40.36 10.13
C LEU A 107 -6.83 40.96 9.47
N GLY A 108 -6.94 41.39 8.21
CA GLY A 108 -5.81 41.87 7.42
C GLY A 108 -4.86 40.75 6.98
N ALA A 109 -3.74 41.14 6.38
CA ALA A 109 -2.65 40.23 6.05
C ALA A 109 -1.83 39.88 7.32
N PRO A 110 -1.24 38.66 7.40
CA PRO A 110 -0.38 38.29 8.51
C PRO A 110 0.84 39.20 8.60
N TRP A 111 1.31 39.44 9.82
CA TRP A 111 2.59 40.12 10.03
C TRP A 111 3.73 39.13 9.81
N ARG A 112 3.65 37.93 10.37
CA ARG A 112 4.63 36.86 10.15
C ARG A 112 3.94 35.52 9.97
N LEU A 113 4.62 34.63 9.26
CA LEU A 113 4.24 33.24 9.09
C LEU A 113 5.27 32.33 9.77
N MET A 114 4.78 31.21 10.30
CA MET A 114 5.62 30.14 10.83
C MET A 114 5.04 28.77 10.46
N THR A 115 5.89 27.75 10.43
CA THR A 115 5.50 26.34 10.31
C THR A 115 6.54 25.49 11.05
N GLU A 116 6.21 24.27 11.47
CA GLU A 116 7.21 23.39 12.11
C GLU A 116 8.22 22.82 11.10
N GLU A 117 7.85 22.75 9.82
CA GLU A 117 8.63 22.05 8.81
C GLU A 117 9.57 23.01 8.07
N SER A 118 10.86 22.93 8.43
CA SER A 118 11.90 23.84 7.93
C SER A 118 12.03 23.89 6.41
N ALA A 119 11.94 22.74 5.73
CA ALA A 119 11.99 22.67 4.28
C ALA A 119 10.81 23.43 3.65
N LEU A 120 9.59 23.22 4.19
CA LEU A 120 8.38 23.89 3.73
C LEU A 120 8.44 25.41 3.97
N ALA A 121 8.91 25.83 5.15
CA ALA A 121 9.09 27.24 5.49
C ALA A 121 9.94 27.97 4.43
N ALA A 122 11.12 27.43 4.12
CA ALA A 122 12.05 28.02 3.18
C ALA A 122 11.48 28.15 1.76
N VAL A 123 10.80 27.11 1.26
CA VAL A 123 10.27 27.12 -0.11
C VAL A 123 9.00 27.95 -0.26
N VAL A 124 8.14 28.01 0.77
CA VAL A 124 6.95 28.88 0.77
C VAL A 124 7.36 30.35 0.80
N GLY A 125 8.35 30.72 1.63
CA GLY A 125 8.91 32.07 1.63
C GLY A 125 9.45 32.51 0.26
N LYS A 126 10.23 31.63 -0.40
CA LYS A 126 10.70 31.84 -1.78
C LYS A 126 9.54 31.95 -2.78
N ALA A 127 8.50 31.13 -2.64
CA ALA A 127 7.34 31.13 -3.51
C ALA A 127 6.53 32.44 -3.37
N LEU A 128 6.30 32.92 -2.15
CA LEU A 128 5.65 34.21 -1.85
C LEU A 128 6.40 35.37 -2.52
N LYS A 129 7.73 35.42 -2.36
CA LYS A 129 8.58 36.41 -3.03
C LYS A 129 8.45 36.33 -4.55
N LYS A 130 8.53 35.12 -5.11
CA LYS A 130 8.47 34.87 -6.56
C LYS A 130 7.16 35.34 -7.20
N ILE A 131 6.04 35.20 -6.52
CA ILE A 131 4.72 35.60 -7.06
C ILE A 131 4.36 37.07 -6.83
N GLY A 132 5.22 37.84 -6.14
CA GLY A 132 5.07 39.28 -5.97
C GLY A 132 4.35 39.72 -4.70
N VAL A 133 4.38 38.92 -3.63
CA VAL A 133 3.92 39.40 -2.31
C VAL A 133 4.86 40.50 -1.82
N GLY A 134 4.32 41.69 -1.56
CA GLY A 134 5.11 42.89 -1.27
C GLY A 134 5.62 43.01 0.17
N ALA A 135 5.05 42.24 1.11
CA ALA A 135 5.48 42.26 2.50
C ALA A 135 6.73 41.38 2.70
N GLU A 136 7.91 41.99 2.81
CA GLU A 136 9.18 41.28 2.86
C GLU A 136 9.32 40.36 4.08
N ASP A 137 8.74 40.70 5.23
CA ASP A 137 8.75 39.83 6.43
C ASP A 137 8.05 38.48 6.17
N LEU A 138 7.18 38.38 5.16
CA LEU A 138 6.50 37.12 4.81
C LEU A 138 7.36 36.22 3.93
N TRP A 139 8.48 36.71 3.40
CA TRP A 139 9.43 35.88 2.65
C TRP A 139 10.31 35.04 3.57
N ASP A 140 10.46 35.47 4.82
CA ASP A 140 11.18 34.75 5.87
C ASP A 140 10.18 34.00 6.77
N VAL A 141 9.66 32.88 6.27
CA VAL A 141 8.77 32.01 7.04
C VAL A 141 9.60 31.33 8.13
N SER A 142 9.29 31.63 9.38
CA SER A 142 10.01 31.11 10.54
C SER A 142 9.67 29.64 10.85
N VAL A 143 10.60 28.94 11.50
CA VAL A 143 10.35 27.59 12.03
C VAL A 143 9.82 27.70 13.46
N SER A 144 8.66 27.11 13.74
CA SER A 144 8.07 27.14 15.08
C SER A 144 8.79 26.19 16.04
N SER A 145 8.71 26.46 17.35
CA SER A 145 9.11 25.47 18.36
C SER A 145 8.14 24.30 18.39
N GLN A 146 8.62 23.14 18.85
CA GLN A 146 7.79 21.94 19.02
C GLN A 146 6.64 22.17 20.03
N ASP A 147 6.84 23.01 21.05
CA ASP A 147 5.78 23.32 22.03
C ASP A 147 4.57 24.01 21.40
N VAL A 148 4.78 24.87 20.39
CA VAL A 148 3.68 25.53 19.68
C VAL A 148 2.95 24.50 18.80
N ALA A 149 3.70 23.68 18.07
CA ALA A 149 3.14 22.69 17.16
C ALA A 149 2.40 21.56 17.89
N HIS A 150 3.09 20.83 18.77
CA HIS A 150 2.51 19.67 19.46
C HIS A 150 1.57 20.05 20.62
N GLY A 151 1.70 21.26 21.19
CA GLY A 151 0.85 21.71 22.28
C GLY A 151 -0.44 22.37 21.80
N VAL A 152 -0.33 23.52 21.14
CA VAL A 152 -1.49 24.36 20.83
C VAL A 152 -2.14 23.98 19.49
N VAL A 153 -1.32 23.71 18.47
CA VAL A 153 -1.85 23.47 17.12
C VAL A 153 -2.56 22.12 17.05
N ASP A 154 -1.97 21.05 17.56
CA ASP A 154 -2.59 19.71 17.54
C ASP A 154 -3.89 19.65 18.34
N ASP A 155 -3.95 20.28 19.52
CA ASP A 155 -5.18 20.39 20.31
C ASP A 155 -6.31 21.10 19.54
N LEU A 156 -5.96 22.17 18.82
CA LEU A 156 -6.92 22.92 18.02
C LEU A 156 -7.33 22.15 16.76
N PHE A 157 -6.39 21.41 16.14
CA PHE A 157 -6.69 20.55 15.01
C PHE A 157 -7.59 19.39 15.42
N GLN A 158 -7.36 18.74 16.57
CA GLN A 158 -8.22 17.68 17.10
C GLN A 158 -9.68 18.12 17.18
N ARG A 159 -9.96 19.34 17.67
CA ARG A 159 -11.35 19.85 17.73
C ARG A 159 -11.98 20.00 16.35
N LYS A 160 -11.21 20.45 15.35
CA LYS A 160 -11.66 20.54 13.95
C LYS A 160 -11.83 19.16 13.33
N TRP A 161 -10.93 18.24 13.63
CA TRP A 161 -10.97 16.86 13.18
C TRP A 161 -12.21 16.15 13.68
N GLU A 162 -12.59 16.31 14.95
CA GLU A 162 -13.87 15.79 15.47
C GLU A 162 -15.09 16.35 14.72
N ALA A 163 -15.05 17.61 14.29
CA ALA A 163 -16.12 18.19 13.48
C ALA A 163 -16.15 17.61 12.06
N LEU A 164 -14.98 17.38 11.44
CA LEU A 164 -14.86 16.72 10.14
C LEU A 164 -15.37 15.28 10.20
N LYS A 165 -14.99 14.53 11.24
CA LYS A 165 -15.48 13.16 11.48
C LYS A 165 -17.00 13.12 11.57
N ARG A 166 -17.63 13.99 12.36
CA ARG A 166 -19.10 14.08 12.43
C ARG A 166 -19.74 14.40 11.09
N LYS A 167 -19.16 15.33 10.32
CA LYS A 167 -19.65 15.70 8.98
C LYS A 167 -19.55 14.54 7.99
N ALA A 168 -18.53 13.69 8.13
CA ALA A 168 -18.37 12.47 7.34
C ALA A 168 -19.24 11.30 7.85
N GLY A 169 -20.11 11.51 8.85
CA GLY A 169 -21.04 10.50 9.36
C GLY A 169 -20.53 9.69 10.55
N TYR A 170 -19.33 9.96 11.06
CA TYR A 170 -18.77 9.29 12.24
C TYR A 170 -19.28 9.97 13.52
N VAL A 171 -20.56 9.72 13.83
CA VAL A 171 -21.25 10.27 15.01
C VAL A 171 -21.10 9.39 16.25
N ASP A 172 -20.88 8.09 16.07
CA ASP A 172 -20.66 7.16 17.18
C ASP A 172 -19.29 7.42 17.83
N ARG A 173 -19.28 7.54 19.16
CA ARG A 173 -18.07 7.93 19.91
C ARG A 173 -17.01 6.82 19.90
N ALA A 174 -17.41 5.56 19.93
CA ALA A 174 -16.46 4.44 19.91
C ALA A 174 -15.79 4.36 18.53
N ILE A 175 -16.57 4.48 17.46
CA ILE A 175 -16.06 4.54 16.09
C ILE A 175 -15.18 5.78 15.87
N SER A 176 -15.63 6.96 16.30
CA SER A 176 -14.86 8.20 16.14
C SER A 176 -13.49 8.11 16.83
N ALA A 177 -13.41 7.45 17.99
CA ALA A 177 -12.16 7.27 18.73
C ALA A 177 -11.15 6.35 18.02
N LEU A 178 -11.60 5.48 17.11
CA LEU A 178 -10.74 4.60 16.32
C LEU A 178 -10.14 5.30 15.08
N VAL A 179 -10.58 6.51 14.75
CA VAL A 179 -10.09 7.29 13.62
C VAL A 179 -8.92 8.16 14.11
N PRO A 180 -7.67 7.87 13.70
CA PRO A 180 -6.52 8.60 14.22
C PRO A 180 -6.52 10.06 13.77
N LEU A 181 -5.82 10.91 14.51
CA LEU A 181 -5.60 12.31 14.13
C LEU A 181 -4.54 12.37 13.03
N PRO A 182 -4.80 13.04 11.88
CA PRO A 182 -3.76 13.30 10.90
C PRO A 182 -2.60 14.12 11.48
N ASN A 183 -1.40 13.57 11.36
CA ASN A 183 -0.16 14.29 11.65
C ASN A 183 0.13 15.36 10.58
N ALA A 184 0.80 16.42 11.00
CA ALA A 184 1.38 17.38 10.08
C ALA A 184 2.45 16.72 9.19
N ILE A 185 2.50 17.13 7.93
CA ILE A 185 3.36 16.51 6.92
C ILE A 185 4.77 17.08 7.05
N SER A 186 5.68 16.26 7.57
CA SER A 186 7.12 16.55 7.49
C SER A 186 7.72 16.05 6.18
N PHE A 187 8.34 16.95 5.41
CA PHE A 187 9.02 16.61 4.16
C PHE A 187 10.49 16.23 4.39
N SER A 188 11.15 16.89 5.34
CA SER A 188 12.57 16.69 5.68
C SER A 188 12.90 15.30 6.22
N SER A 189 11.97 14.70 6.98
CA SER A 189 12.15 13.38 7.58
C SER A 189 11.92 12.22 6.59
N PHE A 190 11.57 12.50 5.32
CA PHE A 190 11.23 11.46 4.36
C PHE A 190 12.37 11.22 3.38
N SER A 191 12.89 10.01 3.38
CA SER A 191 13.76 9.55 2.30
C SER A 191 13.00 8.53 1.46
N PHE A 192 12.92 8.80 0.16
CA PHE A 192 12.41 7.82 -0.79
C PHE A 192 13.42 6.71 -0.95
N ARG A 193 12.92 5.47 -1.11
CA ARG A 193 13.79 4.40 -1.60
C ARG A 193 14.22 4.75 -3.01
N PRO A 194 15.53 4.89 -3.28
CA PRO A 194 15.98 4.94 -4.65
C PRO A 194 15.45 3.66 -5.30
N PRO A 195 14.61 3.78 -6.35
CA PRO A 195 14.06 2.61 -6.99
C PRO A 195 15.24 1.76 -7.48
N ALA A 196 15.15 0.44 -7.28
CA ALA A 196 16.19 -0.47 -7.73
C ALA A 196 16.34 -0.30 -9.24
N VAL A 197 17.49 0.26 -9.66
CA VAL A 197 17.78 0.42 -11.09
C VAL A 197 18.00 -0.99 -11.63
N PRO A 198 17.20 -1.44 -12.61
CA PRO A 198 17.41 -2.75 -13.21
C PRO A 198 18.82 -2.86 -13.77
N GLY A 199 19.47 -4.02 -13.59
CA GLY A 199 20.83 -4.23 -14.09
C GLY A 199 20.92 -4.35 -15.62
N SER A 200 19.77 -4.50 -16.29
CA SER A 200 19.68 -4.56 -17.76
C SER A 200 18.30 -4.16 -18.27
N ASP A 201 18.20 -3.84 -19.56
CA ASP A 201 16.92 -3.60 -20.24
C ASP A 201 15.99 -4.82 -20.18
N SER A 202 16.54 -6.04 -20.19
CA SER A 202 15.74 -7.26 -20.06
C SER A 202 15.10 -7.37 -18.68
N GLU A 203 15.84 -7.05 -17.61
CA GLU A 203 15.30 -7.04 -16.25
C GLU A 203 14.25 -5.93 -16.07
N ALA A 204 14.50 -4.75 -16.65
CA ALA A 204 13.54 -3.66 -16.67
C ALA A 204 12.25 -4.05 -17.42
N ALA A 205 12.37 -4.75 -18.56
CA ALA A 205 11.23 -5.26 -19.33
C ALA A 205 10.40 -6.28 -18.53
N LEU A 206 11.07 -7.23 -17.86
CA LEU A 206 10.41 -8.23 -17.02
C LEU A 206 9.68 -7.57 -15.84
N THR A 207 10.32 -6.59 -15.20
CA THR A 207 9.72 -5.80 -14.12
C THR A 207 8.51 -5.02 -14.62
N CYS A 208 8.64 -4.29 -15.73
CA CYS A 208 7.54 -3.57 -16.37
C CYS A 208 6.36 -4.49 -16.73
N ALA A 209 6.61 -5.64 -17.37
CA ALA A 209 5.58 -6.61 -17.73
C ALA A 209 4.87 -7.16 -16.48
N ARG A 210 5.62 -7.43 -15.41
CA ARG A 210 5.06 -7.88 -14.12
C ARG A 210 4.12 -6.83 -13.53
N HIS A 211 4.53 -5.56 -13.52
CA HIS A 211 3.68 -4.47 -13.07
C HIS A 211 2.38 -4.36 -13.86
N MET A 212 2.45 -4.48 -15.20
CA MET A 212 1.25 -4.44 -16.04
C MET A 212 0.31 -5.62 -15.76
N CYS A 213 0.84 -6.84 -15.62
CA CYS A 213 0.04 -8.03 -15.33
C CYS A 213 -0.62 -7.97 -13.94
N ASN A 214 0.15 -7.61 -12.91
CA ASN A 214 -0.33 -7.62 -11.53
C ASN A 214 -1.29 -6.46 -11.20
N ALA A 215 -1.25 -5.38 -11.98
CA ALA A 215 -2.20 -4.28 -11.84
C ALA A 215 -3.58 -4.63 -12.42
N GLN A 216 -3.69 -5.59 -13.34
CA GLN A 216 -4.96 -5.86 -14.02
C GLN A 216 -5.93 -6.65 -13.13
N PRO A 217 -7.21 -6.25 -13.06
CA PRO A 217 -8.22 -7.04 -12.38
C PRO A 217 -8.44 -8.36 -13.12
N GLN A 218 -8.84 -9.40 -12.39
CA GLN A 218 -9.22 -10.67 -12.99
C GLN A 218 -10.59 -10.52 -13.67
N LEU A 219 -10.69 -10.91 -14.94
CA LEU A 219 -11.95 -10.81 -15.70
C LEU A 219 -12.70 -12.13 -15.83
N VAL A 220 -11.99 -13.26 -15.72
CA VAL A 220 -12.53 -14.60 -15.99
C VAL A 220 -12.14 -15.55 -14.85
N LEU A 221 -13.08 -16.41 -14.45
CA LEU A 221 -12.80 -17.51 -13.54
C LEU A 221 -12.00 -18.57 -14.30
N TYR A 222 -10.74 -18.75 -13.93
CA TYR A 222 -9.94 -19.84 -14.46
C TYR A 222 -10.13 -21.09 -13.60
N SER A 223 -10.26 -22.25 -14.25
CA SER A 223 -9.97 -23.49 -13.54
C SER A 223 -8.49 -23.46 -13.10
N GLU A 224 -8.17 -24.07 -11.96
CA GLU A 224 -6.82 -24.02 -11.39
C GLU A 224 -5.72 -24.46 -12.38
N LYS A 225 -6.04 -25.32 -13.34
CA LYS A 225 -5.08 -25.77 -14.37
C LYS A 225 -4.80 -24.68 -15.42
N ASN A 226 -5.75 -23.80 -15.68
CA ASN A 226 -5.68 -22.80 -16.73
C ASN A 226 -5.10 -21.47 -16.24
N GLU A 227 -5.10 -21.22 -14.93
CA GLU A 227 -4.62 -19.95 -14.37
C GLU A 227 -3.12 -19.72 -14.63
N SER A 228 -2.28 -20.73 -14.38
CA SER A 228 -0.84 -20.65 -14.64
C SER A 228 -0.54 -20.39 -16.12
N ASP A 229 -1.22 -21.13 -17.01
CA ASP A 229 -1.04 -21.01 -18.46
C ASP A 229 -1.48 -19.62 -18.95
N TYR A 230 -2.61 -19.12 -18.44
CA TYR A 230 -3.09 -17.77 -18.74
C TYR A 230 -2.12 -16.69 -18.26
N MET A 231 -1.62 -16.79 -17.03
CA MET A 231 -0.66 -15.83 -16.48
C MET A 231 0.64 -15.83 -17.29
N GLN A 232 1.14 -17.01 -17.67
CA GLN A 232 2.33 -17.12 -18.53
C GLN A 232 2.09 -16.56 -19.93
N GLN A 233 0.92 -16.81 -20.53
CA GLN A 233 0.55 -16.27 -21.83
C GLN A 233 0.41 -14.74 -21.79
N ASN A 234 -0.32 -14.20 -20.81
CA ASN A 234 -0.50 -12.77 -20.63
C ASN A 234 0.86 -12.08 -20.41
N PHE A 235 1.72 -12.65 -19.56
CA PHE A 235 3.07 -12.13 -19.35
C PHE A 235 3.91 -12.12 -20.64
N GLY A 236 3.89 -13.21 -21.42
CA GLY A 236 4.57 -13.27 -22.71
C GLY A 236 4.04 -12.27 -23.73
N GLN A 237 2.72 -12.04 -23.76
CA GLN A 237 2.10 -11.02 -24.60
C GLN A 237 2.55 -9.61 -24.20
N ARG A 238 2.61 -9.29 -22.90
CA ARG A 238 3.12 -8.00 -22.40
C ARG A 238 4.57 -7.79 -22.78
N LEU A 239 5.44 -8.79 -22.61
CA LEU A 239 6.84 -8.68 -22.99
C LEU A 239 7.00 -8.42 -24.50
N THR A 240 6.19 -9.12 -25.32
CA THR A 240 6.15 -8.89 -26.77
C THR A 240 5.68 -7.48 -27.12
N GLN A 241 4.64 -6.98 -26.45
CA GLN A 241 4.11 -5.63 -26.63
C GLN A 241 5.15 -4.57 -26.27
N LEU A 242 5.85 -4.74 -25.15
CA LEU A 242 6.90 -3.83 -24.69
C LEU A 242 8.03 -3.72 -25.71
N ASN A 243 8.51 -4.86 -26.22
CA ASN A 243 9.59 -4.90 -27.22
C ASN A 243 9.20 -4.30 -28.58
N ARG A 244 7.92 -4.40 -28.97
CA ARG A 244 7.42 -3.83 -30.24
C ARG A 244 7.19 -2.32 -30.18
N ASN A 245 6.99 -1.76 -28.99
CA ASN A 245 6.61 -0.36 -28.81
C ASN A 245 7.73 0.40 -28.07
N PRO A 246 8.61 1.13 -28.79
CA PRO A 246 9.66 1.90 -28.14
C PRO A 246 9.07 3.00 -27.26
N PHE A 247 9.70 3.26 -26.12
CA PHE A 247 9.21 4.24 -25.12
C PHE A 247 8.83 5.60 -25.72
N ARG A 248 9.65 6.13 -26.64
CA ARG A 248 9.37 7.43 -27.29
C ARG A 248 8.03 7.46 -28.02
N ALA A 249 7.66 6.37 -28.69
CA ALA A 249 6.38 6.27 -29.41
C ALA A 249 5.20 6.14 -28.44
N VAL A 250 5.35 5.33 -27.39
CA VAL A 250 4.34 5.19 -26.31
C VAL A 250 4.09 6.55 -25.64
N LYS A 251 5.17 7.25 -25.26
CA LYS A 251 5.07 8.58 -24.65
C LYS A 251 4.38 9.59 -25.56
N ALA A 252 4.71 9.61 -26.87
CA ALA A 252 4.07 10.51 -27.82
C ALA A 252 2.55 10.28 -27.91
N LYS A 253 2.10 9.01 -27.93
CA LYS A 253 0.67 8.67 -27.87
C LYS A 253 0.02 9.09 -26.55
N ALA A 254 0.70 8.84 -25.43
CA ALA A 254 0.24 9.24 -24.10
C ALA A 254 0.10 10.76 -23.94
N ASP A 255 0.98 11.53 -24.60
CA ASP A 255 0.92 12.99 -24.66
C ASP A 255 -0.19 13.48 -25.59
N ALA A 256 -0.53 12.70 -26.63
CA ALA A 256 -1.66 12.94 -27.52
C ALA A 256 -3.02 12.51 -26.93
N GLY A 257 -3.07 12.04 -25.69
CA GLY A 257 -4.31 11.69 -24.98
C GLY A 257 -4.73 10.22 -25.06
N ASP A 258 -3.90 9.33 -25.62
CA ASP A 258 -4.13 7.88 -25.58
C ASP A 258 -3.97 7.37 -24.14
N LEU A 259 -5.06 6.86 -23.56
CA LEU A 259 -5.14 6.48 -22.15
C LEU A 259 -4.42 5.16 -21.87
N GLU A 260 -4.41 4.21 -22.80
CA GLU A 260 -3.63 2.97 -22.65
C GLU A 260 -2.14 3.25 -22.74
N ALA A 261 -1.74 4.11 -23.68
CA ALA A 261 -0.36 4.55 -23.78
C ALA A 261 0.06 5.36 -22.54
N ALA A 262 -0.85 6.13 -21.93
CA ALA A 262 -0.58 6.80 -20.66
C ALA A 262 -0.34 5.80 -19.52
N PHE A 263 -1.17 4.77 -19.39
CA PHE A 263 -0.92 3.69 -18.42
C PHE A 263 0.44 3.01 -18.65
N ASP A 264 0.74 2.59 -19.88
CA ASP A 264 2.04 1.99 -20.25
C ASP A 264 3.21 2.94 -19.91
N CYS A 265 3.12 4.20 -20.30
CA CYS A 265 4.12 5.22 -20.00
C CYS A 265 4.34 5.39 -18.49
N GLY A 266 3.26 5.35 -17.69
CA GLY A 266 3.31 5.38 -16.24
C GLY A 266 4.10 4.21 -15.65
N ILE A 267 3.79 2.98 -16.10
CA ILE A 267 4.50 1.77 -15.65
C ILE A 267 5.96 1.75 -16.09
N ARG A 268 6.30 2.26 -17.27
CA ARG A 268 7.70 2.38 -17.73
C ARG A 268 8.48 3.37 -16.90
N TYR A 269 7.91 4.53 -16.58
CA TYR A 269 8.56 5.48 -15.65
C TYR A 269 8.72 4.90 -14.25
N PHE A 270 7.86 3.97 -13.84
CA PHE A 270 7.97 3.31 -12.54
C PHE A 270 9.05 2.23 -12.52
N SER A 271 9.15 1.44 -13.59
CA SER A 271 10.07 0.30 -13.71
C SER A 271 11.45 0.62 -14.33
N GLY A 272 11.59 1.76 -15.00
CA GLY A 272 12.82 2.16 -15.70
C GLY A 272 13.02 1.51 -17.06
N TYR A 273 12.00 0.89 -17.66
CA TYR A 273 12.14 0.26 -18.97
C TYR A 273 12.25 1.31 -20.08
N GLN A 274 13.42 1.37 -20.74
CA GLN A 274 13.77 2.32 -21.82
C GLN A 274 13.63 3.81 -21.44
N CYS A 275 13.64 4.13 -20.14
CA CYS A 275 13.59 5.50 -19.63
C CYS A 275 14.19 5.60 -18.22
N THR A 276 14.55 6.81 -17.80
CA THR A 276 14.97 7.05 -16.41
C THR A 276 13.77 6.93 -15.48
N ILE A 277 13.93 6.15 -14.40
CA ILE A 277 12.90 6.00 -13.37
C ILE A 277 12.52 7.38 -12.82
N SER A 278 11.21 7.65 -12.75
CA SER A 278 10.69 8.92 -12.26
C SER A 278 9.33 8.71 -11.62
N ARG A 279 9.29 8.63 -10.28
CA ARG A 279 8.06 8.47 -9.51
C ARG A 279 7.01 9.53 -9.84
N LYS A 280 7.42 10.81 -9.89
CA LYS A 280 6.55 11.93 -10.25
C LYS A 280 5.92 11.78 -11.64
N LYS A 281 6.70 11.37 -12.65
CA LYS A 281 6.18 11.14 -14.01
C LYS A 281 5.31 9.89 -14.07
N ALA A 282 5.71 8.80 -13.41
CA ALA A 282 4.91 7.58 -13.29
C ALA A 282 3.50 7.90 -12.78
N ARG A 283 3.41 8.57 -11.63
CA ARG A 283 2.13 9.01 -11.07
C ARG A 283 1.36 9.93 -12.01
N HIS A 284 2.01 10.93 -12.60
CA HIS A 284 1.36 11.84 -13.55
C HIS A 284 0.67 11.08 -14.70
N TYR A 285 1.33 10.12 -15.32
CA TYR A 285 0.75 9.35 -16.42
C TYR A 285 -0.29 8.33 -15.94
N LEU A 286 -0.12 7.72 -14.76
CA LEU A 286 -1.12 6.81 -14.16
C LEU A 286 -2.40 7.52 -13.72
N MET A 287 -2.35 8.81 -13.40
CA MET A 287 -3.55 9.61 -13.11
C MET A 287 -4.38 9.90 -14.36
N LYS A 288 -3.78 10.00 -15.56
CA LYS A 288 -4.53 10.36 -16.79
C LYS A 288 -5.73 9.45 -17.08
N PRO A 289 -5.63 8.10 -17.01
CA PRO A 289 -6.79 7.23 -17.14
C PRO A 289 -7.80 7.37 -15.98
N ILE A 290 -7.35 7.68 -14.77
CA ILE A 290 -8.27 7.87 -13.63
C ILE A 290 -9.15 9.09 -13.86
N ASP A 291 -8.54 10.18 -14.34
CA ASP A 291 -9.16 11.49 -14.49
C ASP A 291 -10.06 11.59 -15.71
N SER A 292 -9.84 10.72 -16.70
CA SER A 292 -10.61 10.73 -17.93
C SER A 292 -11.97 10.04 -17.75
N PRO A 293 -13.08 10.72 -18.11
CA PRO A 293 -14.42 10.12 -18.08
C PRO A 293 -14.57 8.99 -19.11
N ASN A 294 -13.73 8.98 -20.16
CA ASN A 294 -13.79 8.02 -21.28
C ASN A 294 -12.99 6.72 -21.01
N THR A 295 -12.35 6.60 -19.84
CA THR A 295 -11.57 5.42 -19.50
C THR A 295 -12.46 4.23 -19.22
N SER A 296 -12.10 3.06 -19.76
CA SER A 296 -12.78 1.81 -19.42
C SER A 296 -12.61 1.47 -17.93
N PRO A 297 -13.60 0.84 -17.26
CA PRO A 297 -13.46 0.45 -15.87
C PRO A 297 -12.24 -0.45 -15.61
N GLN A 298 -11.92 -1.35 -16.55
CA GLN A 298 -10.73 -2.20 -16.46
C GLN A 298 -9.43 -1.39 -16.41
N LEU A 299 -9.26 -0.40 -17.31
CA LEU A 299 -8.06 0.42 -17.36
C LEU A 299 -7.97 1.35 -16.13
N ARG A 300 -9.11 1.84 -15.64
CA ARG A 300 -9.19 2.65 -14.42
C ARG A 300 -8.82 1.82 -13.18
N SER A 301 -9.37 0.61 -13.05
CA SER A 301 -9.02 -0.36 -12.01
C SER A 301 -7.52 -0.69 -12.02
N ALA A 302 -6.96 -0.92 -13.21
CA ALA A 302 -5.53 -1.19 -13.36
C ALA A 302 -4.66 0.02 -12.96
N SER A 303 -5.08 1.23 -13.32
CA SER A 303 -4.37 2.46 -12.97
C SER A 303 -4.38 2.71 -11.46
N HIS A 304 -5.52 2.48 -10.79
CA HIS A 304 -5.60 2.53 -9.33
C HIS A 304 -4.73 1.45 -8.66
N SER A 305 -4.74 0.21 -9.18
CA SER A 305 -3.89 -0.88 -8.68
C SER A 305 -2.40 -0.57 -8.81
N ALA A 306 -1.99 0.08 -9.90
CA ALA A 306 -0.61 0.52 -10.10
C ALA A 306 -0.22 1.66 -9.15
N LEU A 307 -1.13 2.61 -8.90
CA LEU A 307 -0.89 3.68 -7.92
C LEU A 307 -0.79 3.14 -6.50
N LEU A 308 -1.62 2.17 -6.12
CA LEU A 308 -1.50 1.45 -4.85
C LEU A 308 -0.05 0.99 -4.63
N GLN A 309 0.53 0.29 -5.60
CA GLN A 309 1.93 -0.15 -5.52
C GLN A 309 2.91 1.04 -5.47
N TRP A 310 2.66 2.09 -6.25
CA TRP A 310 3.48 3.30 -6.23
C TRP A 310 3.53 3.94 -4.83
N PHE A 311 2.42 3.92 -4.08
CA PHE A 311 2.35 4.43 -2.70
C PHE A 311 3.04 3.51 -1.70
N THR A 312 2.86 2.19 -1.83
CA THR A 312 3.46 1.23 -0.89
C THR A 312 4.97 1.07 -1.08
N GLU A 313 5.50 1.30 -2.29
CA GLU A 313 6.94 1.26 -2.57
C GLU A 313 7.66 2.60 -2.32
N ALA A 314 6.98 3.60 -1.75
CA ALA A 314 7.59 4.93 -1.52
C ALA A 314 8.66 4.93 -0.42
N SER A 315 8.55 4.04 0.59
CA SER A 315 9.40 4.07 1.78
C SER A 315 10.63 3.15 1.66
N THR A 316 11.79 3.62 2.13
CA THR A 316 13.00 2.81 2.36
C THR A 316 12.90 1.91 3.58
N THR A 317 12.14 2.35 4.57
CA THR A 317 12.01 1.65 5.85
C THR A 317 10.89 0.62 5.74
N ASP A 318 10.92 -0.38 6.61
CA ASP A 318 9.80 -1.32 6.79
C ASP A 318 8.50 -0.61 7.23
N LYS A 319 8.54 0.71 7.44
CA LYS A 319 7.44 1.56 7.87
C LYS A 319 6.88 2.38 6.70
N ILE A 320 5.59 2.22 6.43
CA ILE A 320 4.84 3.07 5.50
C ILE A 320 4.23 4.22 6.28
N ARG A 321 4.44 5.47 5.86
CA ARG A 321 3.81 6.63 6.47
C ARG A 321 2.29 6.59 6.34
N SER A 322 1.58 6.98 7.39
CA SER A 322 0.11 6.99 7.43
C SER A 322 -0.55 7.61 6.20
N ARG A 323 -0.11 8.78 5.72
CA ARG A 323 -0.70 9.39 4.49
C ARG A 323 -0.54 8.53 3.22
N TYR A 324 0.58 7.82 3.07
CA TYR A 324 0.81 6.93 1.93
C TYR A 324 -0.05 5.68 2.05
N LEU A 325 -0.15 5.15 3.27
CA LEU A 325 -0.97 4.00 3.59
C LEU A 325 -2.46 4.26 3.33
N TYR A 326 -3.00 5.38 3.80
CA TYR A 326 -4.40 5.74 3.55
C TYR A 326 -4.68 6.01 2.07
N MET A 327 -3.74 6.63 1.35
CA MET A 327 -3.89 6.81 -0.10
C MET A 327 -3.80 5.47 -0.86
N ALA A 328 -2.95 4.54 -0.41
CA ALA A 328 -2.91 3.18 -0.90
C ALA A 328 -4.24 2.45 -0.69
N LEU A 329 -4.84 2.56 0.50
CA LEU A 329 -6.16 2.01 0.80
C LEU A 329 -7.25 2.62 -0.08
N HIS A 330 -7.28 3.94 -0.26
CA HIS A 330 -8.20 4.60 -1.19
C HIS A 330 -8.09 4.03 -2.60
N HIS A 331 -6.87 3.90 -3.13
CA HIS A 331 -6.68 3.33 -4.47
C HIS A 331 -6.99 1.83 -4.54
N ALA A 332 -6.78 1.05 -3.48
CA ALA A 332 -7.22 -0.33 -3.43
C ALA A 332 -8.75 -0.44 -3.50
N GLU A 333 -9.47 0.38 -2.72
CA GLU A 333 -10.94 0.45 -2.74
C GLU A 333 -11.46 0.84 -4.13
N GLN A 334 -10.90 1.90 -4.73
CA GLN A 334 -11.28 2.33 -6.08
C GLN A 334 -10.93 1.29 -7.16
N ALA A 335 -9.82 0.57 -7.01
CA ALA A 335 -9.45 -0.51 -7.91
C ALA A 335 -10.46 -1.67 -7.87
N ILE A 336 -10.90 -2.06 -6.66
CA ILE A 336 -11.94 -3.07 -6.44
C ILE A 336 -13.28 -2.59 -7.01
N PHE A 337 -13.66 -1.34 -6.73
CA PHE A 337 -14.88 -0.74 -7.25
C PHE A 337 -14.94 -0.78 -8.78
N GLU A 338 -13.91 -0.28 -9.46
CA GLU A 338 -13.88 -0.29 -10.92
C GLU A 338 -13.74 -1.71 -11.51
N GLY A 339 -13.00 -2.59 -10.83
CA GLY A 339 -12.90 -4.01 -11.21
C GLY A 339 -14.24 -4.74 -11.12
N SER A 340 -15.06 -4.43 -10.10
CA SER A 340 -16.37 -5.05 -9.91
C SER A 340 -17.36 -4.78 -11.04
N LYS A 341 -17.16 -3.70 -11.82
CA LYS A 341 -18.00 -3.36 -12.97
C LYS A 341 -17.75 -4.26 -14.18
N VAL A 342 -16.60 -4.96 -14.22
CA VAL A 342 -16.16 -5.79 -15.36
C VAL A 342 -15.89 -7.25 -14.98
N ALA A 343 -15.79 -7.57 -13.70
CA ALA A 343 -15.58 -8.93 -13.21
C ALA A 343 -16.83 -9.80 -13.49
N ALA A 344 -16.64 -11.01 -14.01
CA ALA A 344 -17.72 -11.97 -14.14
C ALA A 344 -18.21 -12.46 -12.76
N PRO A 345 -19.47 -12.92 -12.62
CA PRO A 345 -19.99 -13.43 -11.35
C PRO A 345 -19.07 -14.52 -10.76
N GLY A 346 -18.72 -14.35 -9.48
CA GLY A 346 -17.81 -15.26 -8.76
C GLY A 346 -16.32 -15.00 -8.99
N VAL A 347 -15.93 -14.12 -9.93
CA VAL A 347 -14.54 -13.66 -10.07
C VAL A 347 -14.26 -12.58 -9.03
N PRO A 348 -13.18 -12.69 -8.23
CA PRO A 348 -12.72 -11.60 -7.39
C PRO A 348 -12.37 -10.36 -8.25
N PRO A 349 -12.96 -9.19 -7.98
CA PRO A 349 -12.68 -7.97 -8.74
C PRO A 349 -11.29 -7.37 -8.46
N ALA A 350 -10.63 -7.79 -7.38
CA ALA A 350 -9.31 -7.32 -6.99
C ALA A 350 -8.22 -7.81 -7.95
N SER A 351 -7.28 -6.93 -8.29
CA SER A 351 -6.06 -7.30 -9.00
C SER A 351 -5.07 -8.04 -8.09
N PRO A 352 -4.08 -8.78 -8.63
CA PRO A 352 -3.03 -9.39 -7.84
C PRO A 352 -2.31 -8.41 -6.90
N TYR A 353 -2.10 -7.15 -7.31
CA TYR A 353 -1.51 -6.15 -6.41
C TYR A 353 -2.40 -5.77 -5.24
N VAL A 354 -3.70 -5.61 -5.48
CA VAL A 354 -4.66 -5.37 -4.39
C VAL A 354 -4.65 -6.57 -3.44
N CYS A 355 -4.78 -7.80 -3.95
CA CYS A 355 -4.76 -9.00 -3.11
C CYS A 355 -3.48 -9.12 -2.28
N LEU A 356 -2.31 -8.88 -2.88
CA LEU A 356 -1.02 -8.94 -2.18
C LEU A 356 -0.91 -7.85 -1.10
N PHE A 357 -1.34 -6.63 -1.41
CA PHE A 357 -1.38 -5.53 -0.44
C PHE A 357 -2.29 -5.86 0.74
N LEU A 358 -3.49 -6.38 0.48
CA LEU A 358 -4.42 -6.79 1.53
C LEU A 358 -3.82 -7.91 2.39
N GLN A 359 -3.22 -8.93 1.78
CA GLN A 359 -2.59 -10.03 2.53
C GLN A 359 -1.43 -9.56 3.44
N ASN A 360 -0.60 -8.64 2.96
CA ASN A 360 0.61 -8.23 3.67
C ASN A 360 0.38 -7.08 4.66
N CYS A 361 -0.47 -6.11 4.30
CA CYS A 361 -0.64 -4.88 5.07
C CYS A 361 -1.97 -4.91 5.82
N SER A 362 -3.07 -5.32 5.19
CA SER A 362 -4.39 -5.06 5.78
C SER A 362 -4.70 -5.90 7.00
N LYS A 363 -4.06 -7.06 7.21
CA LYS A 363 -4.24 -7.82 8.45
C LYS A 363 -3.68 -7.05 9.65
N ALA A 364 -2.41 -6.63 9.58
CA ALA A 364 -1.79 -5.82 10.62
C ALA A 364 -2.52 -4.48 10.79
N LEU A 365 -3.00 -3.89 9.69
CA LEU A 365 -3.80 -2.66 9.75
C LEU A 365 -5.17 -2.85 10.36
N ALA A 366 -5.88 -3.93 10.07
CA ALA A 366 -7.21 -4.19 10.61
C ALA A 366 -7.13 -4.46 12.12
N GLU A 367 -6.05 -5.09 12.58
CA GLU A 367 -5.75 -5.27 14.00
C GLU A 367 -5.44 -3.93 14.68
N ALA A 368 -4.67 -3.05 14.03
CA ALA A 368 -4.25 -1.78 14.62
C ALA A 368 -5.26 -0.63 14.44
N CYS A 369 -6.14 -0.70 13.44
CA CYS A 369 -7.22 0.24 13.17
C CYS A 369 -8.48 -0.51 12.69
N PRO A 370 -9.28 -1.05 13.63
CA PRO A 370 -10.52 -1.77 13.30
C PRO A 370 -11.50 -0.95 12.45
N ALA A 371 -11.40 0.38 12.52
CA ALA A 371 -12.26 1.28 11.75
C ALA A 371 -12.03 1.23 10.24
N LEU A 372 -10.92 0.66 9.76
CA LEU A 372 -10.63 0.52 8.34
C LEU A 372 -11.72 -0.23 7.57
N GLY A 373 -12.33 -1.25 8.19
CA GLY A 373 -13.42 -1.98 7.54
C GLY A 373 -14.66 -1.13 7.30
N MET A 374 -14.83 -0.02 8.02
CA MET A 374 -15.91 0.93 7.81
C MET A 374 -15.56 1.99 6.76
N PHE A 375 -14.28 2.38 6.67
CA PHE A 375 -13.83 3.35 5.66
C PHE A 375 -13.78 2.75 4.26
N TYR A 376 -13.38 1.47 4.18
CA TYR A 376 -13.12 0.76 2.94
C TYR A 376 -13.94 -0.55 2.90
N PRO A 377 -15.27 -0.44 2.72
CA PRO A 377 -16.16 -1.59 2.79
C PRO A 377 -15.87 -2.65 1.71
N MET A 378 -15.40 -2.26 0.52
CA MET A 378 -15.07 -3.23 -0.52
C MET A 378 -13.77 -3.98 -0.19
N ILE A 379 -12.76 -3.31 0.38
CA ILE A 379 -11.58 -3.97 0.94
C ILE A 379 -11.98 -4.98 2.02
N LYS A 380 -12.89 -4.61 2.93
CA LYS A 380 -13.37 -5.53 3.98
C LYS A 380 -14.04 -6.77 3.37
N ALA A 381 -14.93 -6.57 2.40
CA ALA A 381 -15.59 -7.67 1.71
C ALA A 381 -14.60 -8.57 0.95
N GLU A 382 -13.56 -8.00 0.35
CA GLU A 382 -12.50 -8.77 -0.31
C GLU A 382 -11.67 -9.59 0.69
N LEU A 383 -11.35 -9.02 1.86
CA LEU A 383 -10.66 -9.73 2.92
C LEU A 383 -11.47 -10.90 3.47
N ASP A 384 -12.76 -10.68 3.71
CA ASP A 384 -13.66 -11.73 4.18
C ASP A 384 -13.75 -12.86 3.16
N ARG A 385 -13.93 -12.54 1.87
CA ARG A 385 -13.93 -13.53 0.79
C ARG A 385 -12.61 -14.29 0.71
N SER A 386 -11.48 -13.59 0.86
CA SER A 386 -10.17 -14.24 0.86
C SER A 386 -10.01 -15.20 2.04
N GLU A 387 -10.50 -14.84 3.22
CA GLU A 387 -10.43 -15.68 4.41
C GLU A 387 -11.35 -16.90 4.30
N GLU A 388 -12.59 -16.72 3.84
CA GLU A 388 -13.53 -17.81 3.53
C GLU A 388 -12.92 -18.80 2.53
N SER A 389 -12.31 -18.29 1.46
CA SER A 389 -11.64 -19.11 0.45
C SER A 389 -10.45 -19.91 1.02
N LYS A 390 -9.67 -19.32 1.94
CA LYS A 390 -8.60 -20.02 2.66
C LYS A 390 -9.17 -21.12 3.56
N VAL A 391 -10.24 -20.84 4.31
CA VAL A 391 -10.91 -21.82 5.18
C VAL A 391 -11.43 -22.99 4.36
N GLU A 392 -12.11 -22.72 3.25
CA GLU A 392 -12.64 -23.77 2.35
C GLU A 392 -11.51 -24.60 1.73
N THR A 393 -10.45 -23.94 1.24
CA THR A 393 -9.29 -24.62 0.66
C THR A 393 -8.56 -25.48 1.69
N SER A 394 -8.41 -24.96 2.91
CA SER A 394 -7.82 -25.68 4.05
C SER A 394 -8.68 -26.89 4.42
N ALA A 395 -10.00 -26.76 4.49
CA ALA A 395 -10.93 -27.86 4.77
C ALA A 395 -10.86 -28.96 3.69
N LYS A 396 -10.90 -28.59 2.41
CA LYS A 396 -10.74 -29.52 1.28
C LYS A 396 -9.40 -30.25 1.31
N LEU A 397 -8.34 -29.57 1.75
CA LEU A 397 -7.02 -30.18 1.85
C LEU A 397 -6.91 -31.09 3.08
N ALA A 398 -7.51 -30.72 4.21
CA ALA A 398 -7.61 -31.55 5.40
C ALA A 398 -8.35 -32.85 5.08
N GLU A 399 -9.51 -32.78 4.42
CA GLU A 399 -10.29 -33.94 3.98
C GLU A 399 -9.46 -34.85 3.04
N LYS A 400 -8.75 -34.26 2.06
CA LYS A 400 -7.86 -35.03 1.16
C LYS A 400 -6.70 -35.67 1.92
N SER A 401 -6.17 -35.00 2.94
CA SER A 401 -5.04 -35.47 3.74
C SER A 401 -5.47 -36.61 4.66
N GLU A 402 -6.68 -36.56 5.20
CA GLU A 402 -7.28 -37.63 5.99
C GLU A 402 -7.55 -38.88 5.14
N LYS A 403 -8.10 -38.71 3.93
CA LYS A 403 -8.33 -39.82 2.99
C LYS A 403 -7.03 -40.46 2.49
N HIS A 404 -5.95 -39.70 2.40
CA HIS A 404 -4.68 -40.15 1.83
C HIS A 404 -3.46 -39.62 2.60
N PRO A 405 -3.24 -40.02 3.86
CA PRO A 405 -2.19 -39.46 4.71
C PRO A 405 -0.79 -39.65 4.13
N ASN A 406 -0.56 -40.78 3.47
CA ASN A 406 0.72 -41.15 2.86
C ASN A 406 1.09 -40.28 1.63
N ARG A 407 0.13 -39.50 1.10
CA ARG A 407 0.33 -38.66 -0.10
C ARG A 407 0.90 -37.29 0.23
N TYR A 408 0.66 -36.78 1.45
CA TYR A 408 0.97 -35.39 1.84
C TYR A 408 2.08 -35.29 2.89
N ARG A 409 2.69 -36.42 3.29
CA ARG A 409 3.83 -36.46 4.21
C ARG A 409 4.95 -37.32 3.67
N CYS A 410 6.19 -36.95 3.98
CA CYS A 410 7.32 -37.85 3.82
C CYS A 410 7.15 -39.10 4.69
N ALA A 411 7.25 -40.26 4.05
CA ALA A 411 7.14 -41.57 4.65
C ALA A 411 8.33 -41.97 5.53
N ASN A 412 9.49 -41.34 5.33
CA ASN A 412 10.67 -41.60 6.14
C ASN A 412 10.42 -41.19 7.59
N GLU A 413 10.62 -42.13 8.51
CA GLU A 413 10.43 -41.90 9.94
C GLU A 413 11.30 -40.72 10.43
N GLY A 414 10.71 -39.86 11.27
CA GLY A 414 11.37 -38.65 11.75
C GLY A 414 11.45 -37.49 10.75
N CYS A 415 11.14 -37.68 9.47
CA CYS A 415 11.16 -36.57 8.51
C CYS A 415 9.96 -35.63 8.74
N PRO A 416 10.18 -34.34 9.03
CA PRO A 416 9.12 -33.39 9.36
C PRO A 416 8.40 -32.84 8.11
N ILE A 417 8.87 -33.17 6.91
CA ILE A 417 8.38 -32.58 5.66
C ILE A 417 6.98 -33.09 5.31
N MET A 418 6.10 -32.12 5.11
CA MET A 418 4.77 -32.25 4.57
C MET A 418 4.69 -31.50 3.24
N ALA A 419 3.73 -31.85 2.41
CA ALA A 419 3.41 -31.13 1.19
C ALA A 419 1.89 -30.95 1.13
N ASN A 420 1.42 -29.82 0.65
CA ASN A 420 -0.02 -29.62 0.39
C ASN A 420 -0.49 -30.12 -0.97
N HIS A 421 0.43 -30.62 -1.79
CA HIS A 421 0.10 -31.16 -3.10
C HIS A 421 0.82 -32.48 -3.30
N GLY A 422 0.07 -33.56 -3.53
CA GLY A 422 0.64 -34.91 -3.58
C GLY A 422 1.63 -35.17 -4.71
N ARG A 423 1.83 -34.23 -5.65
CA ARG A 423 2.88 -34.32 -6.67
C ARG A 423 4.25 -33.80 -6.21
N MET A 424 4.32 -33.14 -5.06
CA MET A 424 5.57 -32.56 -4.56
C MET A 424 6.50 -33.61 -3.93
N LEU A 425 5.94 -34.75 -3.54
CA LEU A 425 6.70 -35.85 -2.96
C LEU A 425 6.86 -36.97 -3.99
N ARG A 426 8.02 -37.62 -3.97
CA ARG A 426 8.36 -38.74 -4.84
C ARG A 426 7.66 -40.01 -4.35
N ARG A 427 6.74 -40.54 -5.16
CA ARG A 427 6.10 -41.83 -4.89
C ARG A 427 7.09 -43.00 -4.99
N CYS A 428 6.89 -44.05 -4.20
CA CYS A 428 7.63 -45.30 -4.36
C CYS A 428 7.43 -45.91 -5.76
N SER A 429 8.52 -46.32 -6.40
CA SER A 429 8.52 -46.91 -7.74
C SER A 429 8.09 -48.38 -7.77
N GLY A 430 7.89 -49.03 -6.61
CA GLY A 430 7.52 -50.44 -6.55
C GLY A 430 6.04 -50.74 -6.80
N LYS A 431 5.67 -52.02 -6.62
CA LYS A 431 4.36 -52.59 -6.97
C LYS A 431 3.30 -52.49 -5.86
N CYS A 432 3.55 -51.74 -4.79
CA CYS A 432 2.53 -51.50 -3.75
C CYS A 432 1.32 -50.73 -4.30
N ASP A 433 0.17 -50.98 -3.68
CA ASP A 433 -1.12 -50.36 -4.04
C ASP A 433 -1.04 -48.83 -3.95
N VAL A 434 -1.78 -48.13 -4.82
CA VAL A 434 -1.67 -46.66 -4.99
C VAL A 434 -2.02 -45.88 -3.72
N ASP A 435 -3.01 -46.34 -2.98
CA ASP A 435 -3.49 -45.80 -1.70
C ASP A 435 -2.49 -46.00 -0.55
N LYS A 436 -1.74 -47.12 -0.58
CA LYS A 436 -0.74 -47.47 0.43
C LYS A 436 0.68 -47.08 0.05
N LYS A 437 0.86 -46.48 -1.13
CA LYS A 437 2.16 -46.13 -1.69
C LYS A 437 2.80 -44.98 -0.91
N PRO A 438 3.98 -45.18 -0.31
CA PRO A 438 4.65 -44.12 0.42
C PRO A 438 5.21 -43.05 -0.51
N HIS A 439 5.27 -41.82 0.00
CA HIS A 439 5.82 -40.66 -0.70
C HIS A 439 7.01 -40.08 0.07
N TYR A 440 8.03 -39.61 -0.63
CA TYR A 440 9.29 -39.16 -0.04
C TYR A 440 9.68 -37.79 -0.54
N CYS A 441 10.19 -36.91 0.33
CA CYS A 441 10.68 -35.60 -0.10
C CYS A 441 11.99 -35.72 -0.91
N SER A 442 12.82 -36.74 -0.67
CA SER A 442 14.08 -36.96 -1.38
C SER A 442 14.36 -38.46 -1.64
N LYS A 443 15.33 -38.74 -2.52
CA LYS A 443 15.82 -40.11 -2.74
C LYS A 443 16.46 -40.70 -1.47
N ASP A 444 17.06 -39.86 -0.63
CA ASP A 444 17.72 -40.31 0.59
C ASP A 444 16.69 -40.76 1.64
N CYS A 445 15.58 -40.03 1.78
CA CYS A 445 14.45 -40.47 2.60
C CYS A 445 13.86 -41.79 2.09
N GLN A 446 13.77 -41.97 0.77
CA GLN A 446 13.31 -43.23 0.19
C GLN A 446 14.26 -44.39 0.52
N LYS A 447 15.57 -44.19 0.40
CA LYS A 447 16.58 -45.21 0.72
C LYS A 447 16.59 -45.55 2.22
N ALA A 448 16.45 -44.53 3.07
CA ALA A 448 16.39 -44.71 4.53
C ALA A 448 15.19 -45.56 4.94
N ASP A 449 14.00 -45.28 4.38
CA ASP A 449 12.78 -46.04 4.65
C ASP A 449 12.73 -47.41 3.95
N TRP A 450 13.56 -47.64 2.92
CA TRP A 450 13.45 -48.82 2.06
C TRP A 450 13.51 -50.14 2.84
N LYS A 451 14.38 -50.25 3.86
CA LYS A 451 14.46 -51.46 4.68
C LYS A 451 13.13 -51.80 5.36
N ARG A 452 12.39 -50.78 5.79
CA ARG A 452 11.07 -50.90 6.43
C ARG A 452 9.97 -51.12 5.40
N HIS A 453 9.99 -50.41 4.27
CA HIS A 453 8.94 -50.51 3.26
C HIS A 453 9.04 -51.76 2.37
N LYS A 454 10.24 -52.29 2.12
CA LYS A 454 10.48 -53.41 1.19
C LYS A 454 9.55 -54.62 1.39
N PRO A 455 9.26 -55.11 2.62
CA PRO A 455 8.33 -56.22 2.85
C PRO A 455 6.87 -55.93 2.42
N PHE A 456 6.50 -54.65 2.38
CA PHE A 456 5.16 -54.16 2.01
C PHE A 456 5.09 -53.68 0.55
N CYS A 457 6.21 -53.71 -0.18
CA CYS A 457 6.30 -53.18 -1.54
C CYS A 457 5.75 -54.17 -2.60
N ARG A 458 4.53 -54.68 -2.37
CA ARG A 458 3.84 -55.67 -3.21
C ARG A 458 2.32 -55.44 -3.19
N PRO A 459 1.59 -55.88 -4.23
CA PRO A 459 0.14 -55.71 -4.28
C PRO A 459 -0.56 -56.37 -3.09
N GLY A 460 -1.60 -55.73 -2.54
CA GLY A 460 -2.42 -56.27 -1.45
C GLY A 460 -1.79 -56.25 -0.05
N ALA A 461 -0.51 -55.90 0.08
CA ALA A 461 0.12 -55.72 1.40
C ALA A 461 -0.54 -54.56 2.17
N PRO A 462 -0.55 -54.59 3.51
CA PRO A 462 -0.95 -53.43 4.31
C PRO A 462 0.04 -52.26 4.13
N ALA A 463 -0.36 -51.05 4.52
CA ALA A 463 0.54 -49.90 4.49
C ALA A 463 1.73 -50.15 5.43
N SER A 464 2.95 -49.77 5.01
CA SER A 464 4.16 -49.98 5.82
C SER A 464 4.22 -49.08 7.07
N PHE A 465 3.32 -48.12 7.19
CA PHE A 465 3.15 -47.27 8.36
C PHE A 465 1.76 -46.65 8.38
N GLU A 466 1.26 -46.42 9.59
CA GLU A 466 0.16 -45.49 9.85
C GLU A 466 0.77 -44.22 10.42
N VAL A 467 0.53 -43.12 9.75
CA VAL A 467 1.00 -41.81 10.20
C VAL A 467 -0.21 -41.07 10.74
N ALA A 468 -0.18 -40.76 12.04
CA ALA A 468 -1.00 -39.68 12.57
C ALA A 468 -0.55 -38.38 11.90
N VAL A 469 -1.42 -37.79 11.10
CA VAL A 469 -1.19 -36.47 10.51
C VAL A 469 -1.56 -35.45 11.58
N PRO A 470 -0.58 -34.70 12.14
CA PRO A 470 -0.94 -33.60 13.02
C PRO A 470 -1.79 -32.62 12.22
N ASN A 471 -2.90 -32.17 12.81
CA ASN A 471 -3.82 -31.23 12.17
C ASN A 471 -3.17 -29.85 12.10
N ILE A 472 -2.35 -29.65 11.07
CA ILE A 472 -1.57 -28.43 10.84
C ILE A 472 -2.12 -27.77 9.58
N GLY A 473 -2.62 -26.55 9.72
CA GLY A 473 -3.12 -25.76 8.59
C GLY A 473 -2.03 -25.52 7.55
N PHE A 474 -2.39 -25.67 6.27
CA PHE A 474 -1.47 -25.44 5.15
C PHE A 474 -1.60 -24.00 4.63
N ALA A 475 -0.47 -23.30 4.46
CA ALA A 475 -0.46 -21.88 4.12
C ALA A 475 -0.65 -21.53 2.63
N SER A 476 -0.07 -22.29 1.69
CA SER A 476 -0.06 -21.89 0.26
C SER A 476 0.18 -23.04 -0.72
N LYS A 477 -0.69 -23.25 -1.72
CA LYS A 477 -0.61 -24.38 -2.68
C LYS A 477 0.76 -24.53 -3.34
N GLY A 478 1.24 -25.78 -3.46
CA GLY A 478 2.53 -26.09 -4.08
C GLY A 478 3.73 -25.80 -3.18
N ALA A 479 3.54 -25.82 -1.86
CA ALA A 479 4.59 -25.58 -0.89
C ALA A 479 4.92 -26.83 -0.08
N LEU A 480 6.21 -26.97 0.24
CA LEU A 480 6.69 -27.88 1.27
C LEU A 480 6.57 -27.19 2.63
N GLN A 481 6.24 -27.98 3.65
CA GLN A 481 6.00 -27.49 5.00
C GLN A 481 6.73 -28.31 6.04
N ILE A 482 7.12 -27.64 7.12
CA ILE A 482 7.61 -28.27 8.35
C ILE A 482 6.76 -27.74 9.52
N PRO A 483 6.38 -28.59 10.50
CA PRO A 483 5.88 -28.12 11.78
C PRO A 483 6.95 -27.27 12.46
N VAL A 484 6.58 -26.24 13.23
CA VAL A 484 7.52 -25.41 14.00
C VAL A 484 6.91 -25.14 15.37
N LYS A 485 7.68 -25.31 16.45
CA LYS A 485 7.22 -24.95 17.79
C LYS A 485 7.51 -23.46 18.02
N ARG A 486 6.49 -22.67 18.36
CA ARG A 486 6.61 -21.24 18.67
C ARG A 486 7.09 -21.03 20.10
N ALA A 487 7.53 -19.82 20.42
CA ALA A 487 8.02 -19.44 21.75
C ALA A 487 6.97 -19.61 22.86
N ASP A 488 5.68 -19.50 22.51
CA ASP A 488 4.53 -19.75 23.40
C ASP A 488 4.21 -21.25 23.61
N GLY A 489 4.99 -22.15 22.99
CA GLY A 489 4.79 -23.59 23.03
C GLY A 489 3.79 -24.15 22.02
N THR A 490 3.09 -23.29 21.27
CA THR A 490 2.12 -23.72 20.25
C THR A 490 2.82 -24.26 18.99
N MET A 491 2.17 -25.19 18.28
CA MET A 491 2.68 -25.73 17.02
C MET A 491 2.15 -24.89 15.85
N GLY A 492 3.05 -24.24 15.12
CA GLY A 492 2.78 -23.64 13.82
C GLY A 492 3.34 -24.47 12.66
N SER A 493 3.23 -23.95 11.43
CA SER A 493 3.93 -24.45 10.26
C SER A 493 4.78 -23.35 9.63
N PHE A 494 5.92 -23.75 9.07
CA PHE A 494 6.69 -22.95 8.13
C PHE A 494 6.49 -23.55 6.73
N SER A 495 6.14 -22.72 5.76
CA SER A 495 5.77 -23.13 4.39
C SER A 495 6.63 -22.39 3.38
N THR A 496 7.13 -23.09 2.35
CA THR A 496 7.93 -22.50 1.30
C THR A 496 7.73 -23.20 -0.04
N THR A 497 7.74 -22.43 -1.12
CA THR A 497 7.72 -22.90 -2.51
C THR A 497 9.11 -22.95 -3.13
N SER A 498 10.12 -22.34 -2.49
CA SER A 498 11.45 -22.13 -3.06
C SER A 498 12.54 -23.00 -2.43
N LEU A 499 12.39 -23.39 -1.16
CA LEU A 499 13.41 -24.20 -0.49
C LEU A 499 13.23 -25.68 -0.81
N ASP A 500 14.35 -26.36 -1.05
CA ASP A 500 14.34 -27.80 -1.22
C ASP A 500 14.19 -28.52 0.14
N PRO A 501 13.79 -29.81 0.11
CA PRO A 501 13.65 -30.65 1.31
C PRO A 501 14.84 -30.64 2.27
N THR A 502 16.06 -30.49 1.79
CA THR A 502 17.25 -30.55 2.64
C THR A 502 17.37 -29.28 3.46
N THR A 503 17.29 -28.13 2.80
CA THR A 503 17.28 -26.80 3.45
C THR A 503 16.14 -26.68 4.47
N LEU A 504 14.96 -27.23 4.17
CA LEU A 504 13.84 -27.24 5.12
C LEU A 504 14.10 -28.06 6.39
N ARG A 505 14.82 -29.19 6.29
CA ARG A 505 15.18 -29.97 7.47
C ARG A 505 16.21 -29.23 8.32
N GLU A 506 17.23 -28.66 7.69
CA GLU A 506 18.22 -27.82 8.36
C GLU A 506 17.53 -26.66 9.09
N LEU A 507 16.59 -25.97 8.43
CA LEU A 507 15.81 -24.90 9.03
C LEU A 507 14.99 -25.39 10.24
N LYS A 508 14.36 -26.57 10.16
CA LYS A 508 13.63 -27.15 11.28
C LYS A 508 14.55 -27.39 12.49
N GLU A 509 15.73 -27.96 12.25
CA GLU A 509 16.70 -28.24 13.31
C GLU A 509 17.21 -26.96 13.99
N LEU A 510 17.39 -25.88 13.22
CA LEU A 510 17.77 -24.57 13.76
C LEU A 510 16.64 -23.96 14.60
N LEU A 511 15.40 -24.02 14.10
CA LEU A 511 14.23 -23.52 14.82
C LEU A 511 14.00 -24.29 16.13
N ASP A 512 14.22 -25.61 16.15
CA ASP A 512 14.10 -26.42 17.36
C ASP A 512 15.17 -26.11 18.41
N LYS A 513 16.36 -25.67 17.97
CA LYS A 513 17.44 -25.24 18.87
C LYS A 513 17.25 -23.83 19.41
N GLY A 514 16.28 -23.09 18.89
CA GLY A 514 16.11 -21.67 19.19
C GLY A 514 17.21 -20.78 18.59
N ASP A 515 17.94 -21.27 17.58
CA ASP A 515 18.99 -20.51 16.92
C ASP A 515 18.36 -19.42 16.04
N THR A 516 18.57 -18.16 16.39
CA THR A 516 18.05 -17.00 15.64
C THR A 516 18.91 -16.63 14.43
N LYS A 517 20.12 -17.18 14.31
CA LYS A 517 21.03 -16.92 13.19
C LYS A 517 20.86 -17.97 12.10
N LEU A 518 20.30 -17.55 10.96
CA LEU A 518 20.26 -18.39 9.76
C LEU A 518 21.69 -18.56 9.18
N PRO A 519 22.04 -19.77 8.69
CA PRO A 519 23.27 -20.00 7.95
C PRO A 519 23.45 -19.04 6.78
N SER A 520 24.69 -18.78 6.38
CA SER A 520 25.00 -17.84 5.29
C SER A 520 24.34 -18.24 3.95
N HIS A 521 24.18 -19.53 3.66
CA HIS A 521 23.45 -20.00 2.47
C HIS A 521 21.93 -19.80 2.54
N MET A 522 21.40 -19.51 3.73
CA MET A 522 19.98 -19.20 4.00
C MET A 522 19.74 -17.68 4.21
N SER A 523 20.76 -16.84 4.06
CA SER A 523 20.68 -15.39 4.30
C SER A 523 19.71 -14.64 3.39
N GLY A 524 19.29 -15.24 2.27
CA GLY A 524 18.25 -14.70 1.38
C GLY A 524 16.81 -14.99 1.81
N ILE A 525 16.59 -15.75 2.90
CA ILE A 525 15.25 -16.04 3.42
C ILE A 525 14.85 -14.88 4.34
N GLU A 526 14.22 -13.84 3.76
CA GLU A 526 13.58 -12.80 4.55
C GLU A 526 12.28 -13.33 5.17
N LEU A 527 12.30 -13.57 6.49
CA LEU A 527 11.07 -13.68 7.29
C LEU A 527 10.47 -12.29 7.43
N ARG A 528 9.78 -11.80 6.39
CA ARG A 528 9.18 -10.45 6.43
C ARG A 528 8.07 -10.39 7.48
N HIS A 529 8.33 -9.72 8.60
CA HIS A 529 7.31 -9.02 9.37
C HIS A 529 7.30 -7.58 8.85
N VAL A 530 6.13 -7.08 8.46
CA VAL A 530 5.96 -5.67 8.11
C VAL A 530 5.50 -4.97 9.38
N ASP A 531 6.37 -4.15 9.97
CA ASP A 531 6.01 -3.32 11.11
C ASP A 531 5.31 -2.03 10.62
N ILE A 532 4.08 -1.82 11.05
CA ILE A 532 3.30 -0.63 10.69
C ILE A 532 3.43 0.39 11.82
N ASP A 533 3.99 1.56 11.50
CA ASP A 533 3.98 2.72 12.40
C ASP A 533 2.67 3.50 12.13
N ILE A 534 1.68 3.34 13.01
CA ILE A 534 0.39 4.06 12.93
C ILE A 534 0.47 5.38 13.69
#